data_AF-A0A962YHM3-F1
#
_entry.id   AF-A0A962YHM3-F1
#
_cell.length_a   1.000
_cell.length_b   1.000
_cell.length_c   1.000
_cell.angle_alpha   90.00
_cell.angle_beta   90.00
_cell.angle_gamma   90.00
#
_symmetry.space_group_name_H-M   'P 1'
#
loop_
_entity.id
_entity.type
_entity.pdbx_description
1 polymer ?
#
loop_
_entity_poly.entity_id
_entity_poly.type
_entity_poly.pdbx_seq_one_letter_code
_entity_poly.pdbx_strand_id
1 'polypeptide(L)'
;MTTAHLSTSSRQPEQASLRQVIGAGDYYLGKVLAGQTLRILDLQGNQAADTLFYSAANPAERYSAMDTLREQGNIYLTTGSLLRSNENNIMLEIVA
;
A
#
# COMPACT_ATOMS: atom_id res chain seq x y z
N MET A 1 -0.88 -18.67 -16.34
CA MET A 1 -1.44 -17.93 -15.18
C MET A 1 -0.62 -18.34 -13.97
N THR A 2 0.23 -17.44 -13.47
CA THR A 2 1.02 -17.68 -12.25
C THR A 2 0.08 -17.50 -11.06
N THR A 3 -0.07 -18.51 -10.22
CA THR A 3 -0.87 -18.42 -8.98
C THR A 3 -0.38 -17.24 -8.15
N ALA A 4 -1.28 -16.32 -7.77
CA ALA A 4 -0.92 -15.23 -6.87
C ALA A 4 -0.48 -15.81 -5.52
N HIS A 5 0.77 -15.53 -5.13
CA HIS A 5 1.32 -15.97 -3.85
C HIS A 5 0.86 -15.00 -2.75
N LEU A 6 -0.33 -15.24 -2.21
CA LEU A 6 -0.87 -14.46 -1.09
C LEU A 6 -0.16 -14.86 0.20
N SER A 7 0.30 -13.88 0.97
CA SER A 7 0.94 -14.12 2.28
C SER A 7 0.11 -13.50 3.38
N THR A 8 -0.16 -14.22 4.46
CA THR A 8 -0.91 -13.64 5.59
C THR A 8 0.03 -12.92 6.54
N SER A 9 -0.36 -11.72 6.97
CA SER A 9 0.40 -10.96 7.97
C SER A 9 0.23 -11.56 9.36
N SER A 10 1.35 -11.77 10.08
CA SER A 10 1.34 -12.19 11.49
C SER A 10 1.19 -11.04 12.49
N ARG A 11 1.08 -9.78 12.03
CA ARG A 11 0.95 -8.61 12.92
C ARG A 11 -0.43 -8.57 13.58
N GLN A 12 -0.43 -8.34 14.89
CA GLN A 12 -1.65 -8.26 15.69
C GLN A 12 -2.24 -6.84 15.66
N PRO A 13 -3.51 -6.64 15.27
CA PRO A 13 -4.12 -5.31 15.19
C PRO A 13 -4.08 -4.49 16.49
N GLU A 14 -4.12 -5.15 17.64
CA GLU A 14 -4.05 -4.54 18.98
C GLU A 14 -2.69 -3.93 19.30
N GLN A 15 -1.64 -4.31 18.56
CA GLN A 15 -0.29 -3.73 18.70
C GLN A 15 -0.05 -2.55 17.76
N ALA A 16 -1.06 -2.15 16.96
CA ALA A 16 -0.93 -1.01 16.06
C ALA A 16 -0.78 0.30 16.86
N SER A 17 0.21 1.11 16.50
CA SER A 17 0.39 2.44 17.09
C SER A 17 -0.75 3.41 16.77
N LEU A 18 -1.52 3.12 15.70
CA LEU A 18 -2.73 3.83 15.33
C LEU A 18 -3.71 2.83 14.69
N ARG A 19 -4.98 2.92 15.07
CA ARG A 19 -6.07 2.16 14.45
C ARG A 19 -7.28 3.07 14.26
N GLN A 20 -7.74 3.18 13.02
CA GLN A 20 -8.84 4.06 12.65
C GLN A 20 -9.79 3.35 11.69
N VAL A 21 -11.09 3.50 11.93
CA VAL A 21 -12.14 3.07 10.99
C VAL A 21 -12.52 4.28 10.15
N ILE A 22 -12.51 4.12 8.83
CA ILE A 22 -12.90 5.16 7.88
C ILE A 22 -14.33 4.87 7.43
N GLY A 23 -15.20 5.88 7.54
CA GLY A 23 -16.59 5.78 7.09
C GLY A 23 -16.67 5.60 5.57
N ALA A 24 -17.80 5.07 5.09
CA ALA A 24 -18.03 4.97 3.66
C ALA A 24 -18.09 6.37 3.03
N GLY A 25 -17.29 6.60 1.98
CA GLY A 25 -17.17 7.90 1.32
C GLY A 25 -16.22 8.90 2.00
N ASP A 26 -15.70 8.57 3.18
CA ASP A 26 -14.69 9.38 3.86
C ASP A 26 -13.27 9.06 3.35
N TYR A 27 -12.29 9.83 3.83
CA TYR A 27 -10.88 9.67 3.52
C TYR A 27 -10.01 9.71 4.76
N TYR A 28 -8.77 9.26 4.61
CA TYR A 28 -7.73 9.37 5.62
C TYR A 28 -6.45 9.92 5.00
N LEU A 29 -5.80 10.84 5.70
CA LEU A 29 -4.46 11.30 5.37
C LEU A 29 -3.58 11.13 6.62
N GLY A 30 -2.47 10.42 6.46
CA GLY A 30 -1.54 10.15 7.54
C GLY A 30 -0.12 9.94 7.03
N LYS A 31 0.84 10.09 7.94
CA LYS A 31 2.25 9.87 7.64
C LYS A 31 2.64 8.45 8.06
N VAL A 32 3.25 7.71 7.14
CA VAL A 32 3.91 6.42 7.42
C VAL A 32 5.41 6.67 7.39
N LEU A 33 6.10 6.38 8.49
CA LEU A 33 7.55 6.52 8.59
C LEU A 33 8.25 5.29 8.01
N ALA A 34 9.49 5.47 7.56
CA ALA A 34 10.32 4.36 7.10
C ALA A 34 10.39 3.25 8.16
N GLY A 35 10.20 2.00 7.74
CA GLY A 35 10.15 0.83 8.61
C GLY A 35 8.78 0.53 9.25
N GLN A 36 7.81 1.43 9.14
CA GLN A 36 6.43 1.16 9.59
C GLN A 36 5.65 0.33 8.56
N THR A 37 4.58 -0.32 9.02
CA THR A 37 3.64 -1.06 8.18
C THR A 37 2.25 -0.42 8.27
N LEU A 38 1.64 -0.13 7.12
CA LEU A 38 0.22 0.21 7.02
C LEU A 38 -0.55 -1.06 6.64
N ARG A 39 -1.71 -1.28 7.28
CA ARG A 39 -2.66 -2.33 6.89
C ARG A 39 -3.99 -1.67 6.52
N ILE A 40 -4.44 -1.91 5.30
CA ILE A 40 -5.79 -1.58 4.85
C ILE A 40 -6.62 -2.85 4.98
N LEU A 41 -7.73 -2.79 5.70
CA LEU A 41 -8.61 -3.93 5.96
C LEU A 41 -10.03 -3.58 5.50
N ASP A 42 -10.55 -4.36 4.57
CA ASP A 42 -11.96 -4.36 4.22
C ASP A 42 -12.77 -5.03 5.35
N LEU A 43 -13.62 -4.24 6.01
CA LEU A 43 -14.36 -4.68 7.20
C LEU A 43 -15.68 -5.39 6.88
N GLN A 44 -16.25 -5.17 5.69
CA GLN A 44 -17.54 -5.77 5.31
C GLN A 44 -17.47 -6.65 4.05
N GLY A 45 -16.28 -6.86 3.49
CA GLY A 45 -15.95 -7.91 2.52
C GLY A 45 -16.23 -7.59 1.05
N ASN A 46 -16.51 -6.33 0.70
CA ASN A 46 -16.67 -5.90 -0.69
C ASN A 46 -16.37 -4.40 -0.90
N GLN A 47 -15.47 -3.84 -0.10
CA GLN A 47 -15.03 -2.45 -0.25
C GLN A 47 -13.73 -2.38 -1.05
N ALA A 48 -13.61 -1.34 -1.87
CA ALA A 48 -12.35 -0.94 -2.50
C ALA A 48 -11.91 0.41 -1.92
N ALA A 49 -10.59 0.60 -1.80
CA ALA A 49 -9.99 1.86 -1.38
C ALA A 49 -8.98 2.32 -2.42
N ASP A 50 -9.20 3.49 -3.00
CA ASP A 50 -8.17 4.17 -3.78
C ASP A 50 -7.09 4.67 -2.82
N THR A 51 -5.85 4.30 -3.10
CA THR A 51 -4.72 4.63 -2.22
C THR A 51 -3.65 5.39 -3.00
N LEU A 52 -3.25 6.54 -2.46
CA LEU A 52 -2.16 7.35 -3.00
C LEU A 52 -1.06 7.45 -1.95
N PHE A 53 0.19 7.39 -2.39
CA PHE A 53 1.36 7.59 -1.53
C PHE A 53 2.21 8.74 -2.06
N TYR A 54 2.71 9.55 -1.14
CA TYR A 54 3.57 10.70 -1.42
C TYR A 54 4.78 10.64 -0.51
N SER A 55 5.93 11.09 -1.00
CA SER A 55 7.11 11.27 -0.16
C SER A 55 6.81 12.37 0.86
N ALA A 56 6.94 12.04 2.14
CA ALA A 56 6.68 13.00 3.22
C ALA A 56 7.71 14.14 3.28
N ALA A 57 8.86 13.99 2.62
CA ALA A 57 9.88 15.03 2.48
C ALA A 57 9.65 15.90 1.23
N ASN A 58 9.04 15.34 0.18
CA ASN A 58 8.78 16.05 -1.08
C ASN A 58 7.50 15.52 -1.76
N PRO A 59 6.34 16.18 -1.59
CA PRO A 59 5.08 15.73 -2.19
C PRO A 59 5.03 15.70 -3.73
N ALA A 60 6.02 16.29 -4.42
CA ALA A 60 6.13 16.13 -5.87
C ALA A 60 6.49 14.68 -6.27
N GLU A 61 7.21 13.97 -5.39
CA GLU A 61 7.46 12.54 -5.51
C GLU A 61 6.27 11.76 -4.95
N ARG A 62 5.62 10.97 -5.81
CA ARG A 62 4.39 10.24 -5.52
C ARG A 62 4.40 8.87 -6.19
N TYR A 63 3.57 7.97 -5.67
CA TYR A 63 3.34 6.65 -6.24
C TYR A 63 2.98 6.74 -7.73
N SER A 64 3.67 5.92 -8.53
CA SER A 64 3.44 5.75 -9.96
C SER A 64 3.08 4.29 -10.22
N ALA A 65 1.80 4.05 -10.49
CA ALA A 65 1.35 2.75 -10.97
C ALA A 65 2.08 2.40 -12.28
N MET A 66 2.24 3.36 -13.20
CA MET A 66 2.89 3.12 -14.48
C MET A 66 4.34 2.62 -14.33
N ASP A 67 5.14 3.26 -13.48
CA ASP A 67 6.52 2.80 -13.25
C ASP A 67 6.53 1.46 -12.50
N THR A 68 5.62 1.26 -11.55
CA THR A 68 5.48 -0.03 -10.83
C THR A 68 5.20 -1.19 -11.80
N LEU A 69 4.20 -1.03 -12.67
CA LEU A 69 3.81 -2.03 -13.67
C LEU A 69 4.94 -2.27 -14.70
N ARG A 70 5.61 -1.20 -15.15
CA ARG A 70 6.73 -1.30 -16.09
C ARG A 70 7.88 -2.12 -15.51
N GLU A 71 8.31 -1.78 -14.29
CA GLU A 71 9.48 -2.43 -13.67
C GLU A 71 9.18 -3.87 -13.25
N GLN A 72 7.93 -4.19 -12.85
CA GLN A 72 7.57 -5.56 -12.46
C GLN A 72 7.10 -6.44 -13.63
N GLY A 73 6.76 -5.85 -14.79
CA GLY A 73 6.29 -6.57 -15.98
C GLY A 73 4.93 -7.27 -15.80
N ASN A 74 4.12 -6.84 -14.82
CA ASN A 74 2.83 -7.44 -14.49
C ASN A 74 1.84 -6.34 -14.10
N ILE A 75 0.58 -6.46 -14.54
CA ILE A 75 -0.49 -5.51 -14.21
C ILE A 75 -1.06 -5.73 -12.80
N TYR A 76 -0.85 -6.91 -12.24
CA TYR A 76 -1.38 -7.29 -10.94
C TYR A 76 -0.35 -7.09 -9.84
N LEU A 77 -0.75 -6.34 -8.82
CA LEU A 77 -0.02 -6.23 -7.56
C LEU A 77 -0.33 -7.45 -6.68
N THR A 78 0.70 -7.95 -6.01
CA THR A 78 0.65 -9.09 -5.09
C THR A 78 1.74 -8.94 -4.03
N THR A 79 1.74 -9.79 -3.00
CA THR A 79 2.88 -9.87 -2.07
C THR A 79 4.22 -9.95 -2.81
N GLY A 80 5.21 -9.17 -2.36
CA GLY A 80 6.51 -8.96 -3.01
C GLY A 80 6.52 -7.84 -4.06
N SER A 81 5.38 -7.24 -4.40
CA SER A 81 5.36 -6.08 -5.31
C SER A 81 5.99 -4.86 -4.64
N LEU A 82 6.94 -4.27 -5.36
CA LEU A 82 7.62 -3.03 -4.95
C LEU A 82 6.93 -1.84 -5.62
N LEU A 83 6.19 -1.05 -4.84
CA LEU A 83 5.51 0.14 -5.33
C LEU A 83 6.52 1.27 -5.51
N ARG A 84 6.56 1.83 -6.73
CA ARG A 84 7.57 2.80 -7.16
C ARG A 84 6.99 4.21 -7.29
N SER A 85 7.82 5.22 -7.05
CA SER A 85 7.48 6.62 -7.28
C SER A 85 7.62 7.01 -8.76
N ASN A 86 7.14 8.20 -9.12
CA ASN A 86 7.39 8.83 -10.43
C ASN A 86 8.87 9.22 -10.67
N GLU A 87 9.74 9.08 -9.67
CA GLU A 87 11.19 9.18 -9.79
C GLU A 87 11.86 7.80 -9.83
N ASN A 88 11.05 6.74 -9.89
CA ASN A 88 11.47 5.35 -9.88
C ASN A 88 12.24 4.94 -8.60
N ASN A 89 11.93 5.55 -7.46
CA ASN A 89 12.37 5.07 -6.15
C ASN A 89 11.36 4.08 -5.58
N ILE A 90 11.81 3.10 -4.79
CA ILE A 90 10.92 2.21 -4.06
C ILE A 90 10.33 2.98 -2.87
N MET A 91 8.99 3.01 -2.79
CA MET A 91 8.28 3.67 -1.71
C MET A 91 7.74 2.67 -0.69
N LEU A 92 7.12 1.57 -1.16
CA LEU A 92 6.52 0.53 -0.31
C LEU A 92 6.74 -0.86 -0.92
N GLU A 93 6.66 -1.87 -0.06
CA GLU A 93 6.54 -3.27 -0.46
C GLU A 93 5.21 -3.81 0.06
N ILE A 94 4.48 -4.56 -0.78
CA ILE A 94 3.33 -5.34 -0.34
C ILE A 94 3.85 -6.60 0.33
N VAL A 95 3.70 -6.72 1.65
CA VAL A 95 4.26 -7.83 2.43
C VAL A 95 3.26 -8.91 2.80
N ALA A 96 1.95 -8.61 2.67
CA ALA A 96 0.84 -9.50 2.99
C ALA A 96 -0.45 -9.01 2.31
#